data_AF-A0A8R1DRP0-F1
#
_entry.id   AF-A0A8R1DRP0-F1
#
_cell.length_a   1.000
_cell.length_b   1.000
_cell.length_c   1.000
_cell.angle_alpha   90.00
_cell.angle_beta   90.00
_cell.angle_gamma   90.00
#
_symmetry.space_group_name_H-M   'P 1'
#
loop_
_entity.id
_entity.type
_entity.pdbx_description
1 polymer ?
#
loop_
_entity_poly.entity_id
_entity_poly.type
_entity_poly.pdbx_seq_one_letter_code
_entity_poly.pdbx_strand_id
1 'polypeptide(L)'
;MLDYSILTTPSLSVRGIELETSGEVYQKNHSTPFGAGPIFFPPLTTNINNQQMLQIVVSDYVPNSLMFHGHRIKLFDTRIDWTTPQFGPVMRTTCDLSTGSLFCIGDLFPALREMLPDRNLAFVFTTLRAPAVIVQSEEKGRHFRQFVTRRNAH
;
A
#
# COMPACT_ATOMS: atom_id res chain seq x y z
N MET A 1 0.57 -5.83 14.31
CA MET A 1 -0.53 -6.82 14.40
C MET A 1 -1.82 -6.07 14.17
N LEU A 2 -2.86 -6.70 13.65
CA LEU A 2 -4.13 -6.03 13.37
C LEU A 2 -5.11 -6.29 14.52
N ASP A 3 -5.58 -5.22 15.13
CA ASP A 3 -6.62 -5.25 16.17
C ASP A 3 -8.02 -5.23 15.52
N TYR A 4 -8.78 -6.29 15.76
CA TYR A 4 -10.16 -6.44 15.32
C TYR A 4 -11.14 -6.46 16.52
N SER A 5 -10.72 -5.89 17.65
CA SER A 5 -11.58 -5.74 18.83
C SER A 5 -12.89 -5.04 18.46
N ILE A 6 -14.00 -5.59 18.98
CA ILE A 6 -15.34 -5.03 18.79
C ILE A 6 -15.47 -3.80 19.69
N LEU A 7 -15.76 -2.65 19.10
CA LEU A 7 -15.82 -1.37 19.82
C LEU A 7 -17.14 -1.15 20.52
N THR A 8 -18.23 -1.60 19.90
CA THR A 8 -19.60 -1.38 20.36
C THR A 8 -20.40 -2.68 20.28
N THR A 9 -21.44 -2.79 21.11
CA THR A 9 -22.33 -3.95 21.08
C THR A 9 -22.91 -4.10 19.67
N PRO A 10 -22.87 -5.29 19.05
CA PRO A 10 -23.46 -5.51 17.74
C PRO A 10 -24.91 -5.04 17.71
N SER A 11 -25.27 -4.33 16.65
CA SER A 11 -26.61 -3.75 16.50
C SER A 11 -27.33 -4.33 15.30
N LEU A 12 -28.66 -4.34 15.34
CA LEU A 12 -29.49 -4.79 14.23
C LEU A 12 -29.97 -3.57 13.45
N SER A 13 -29.71 -3.57 12.14
CA SER A 13 -30.18 -2.53 11.23
C SER A 13 -30.93 -3.15 10.05
N VAL A 14 -31.44 -2.30 9.15
CA VAL A 14 -31.98 -2.71 7.85
C VAL A 14 -30.97 -3.44 6.96
N ARG A 15 -29.67 -3.37 7.29
CA ARG A 15 -28.57 -4.06 6.59
C ARG A 15 -28.25 -5.43 7.19
N GLY A 16 -28.88 -5.80 8.30
CA GLY A 16 -28.57 -6.99 9.07
C GLY A 16 -27.83 -6.67 10.36
N ILE A 17 -26.92 -7.55 10.78
CA ILE A 17 -26.14 -7.38 12.00
C ILE A 17 -24.91 -6.53 11.67
N GLU A 18 -24.79 -5.38 12.33
CA GLU A 18 -23.67 -4.45 12.19
C GLU A 18 -22.68 -4.66 13.33
N LEU A 19 -21.40 -4.79 12.98
CA LEU A 19 -20.29 -4.92 13.92
C LEU A 19 -19.28 -3.81 13.64
N GLU A 20 -18.95 -3.04 14.67
CA GLU A 20 -17.90 -2.03 14.62
C GLU A 20 -16.63 -2.58 15.24
N THR A 21 -15.51 -2.46 14.52
CA THR A 21 -14.21 -2.97 14.97
C THR A 21 -13.16 -1.88 14.92
N SER A 22 -12.13 -2.00 15.77
CA SER A 22 -10.99 -1.07 15.83
C SER A 22 -10.31 -0.92 14.45
N GLY A 23 -9.93 -2.04 13.83
CA GLY A 23 -9.22 -2.04 12.55
C GLY A 23 -7.82 -1.43 12.61
N GLU A 24 -7.27 -1.17 13.79
CA GLU A 24 -5.95 -0.58 13.94
C GLU A 24 -4.85 -1.61 13.69
N VAL A 25 -3.94 -1.31 12.75
CA VAL A 25 -2.66 -2.01 12.73
C VAL A 25 -1.77 -1.34 13.75
N TYR A 26 -1.52 -2.02 14.87
CA TYR A 26 -0.69 -1.51 15.95
C TYR A 26 0.65 -2.23 16.06
N GLN A 27 1.59 -1.58 16.74
CA GLN A 27 2.86 -2.15 17.14
C GLN A 27 3.02 -2.03 18.65
N LYS A 28 3.50 -3.11 19.30
CA LYS A 28 3.75 -3.09 20.75
C LYS A 28 4.66 -1.90 21.12
N ASN A 29 4.30 -1.21 22.20
CA ASN A 29 4.97 -0.01 22.73
C ASN A 29 4.89 1.25 21.85
N HIS A 30 4.04 1.26 20.82
CA HIS A 30 3.88 2.40 19.93
C HIS A 30 2.41 2.64 19.64
N SER A 31 1.97 3.88 19.84
CA SER A 31 0.61 4.34 19.53
C SER A 31 0.60 5.06 18.18
N THR A 32 -0.52 4.91 17.46
CA THR A 32 -0.85 5.70 16.27
C THR A 32 -1.23 7.13 16.67
N PRO A 33 -0.63 8.18 16.07
CA PRO A 33 -0.86 9.57 16.48
C PRO A 33 -2.11 10.20 15.84
N PHE A 34 -2.98 9.40 15.24
CA PHE A 34 -4.20 9.80 14.56
C PHE A 34 -5.30 8.77 14.83
N GLY A 35 -6.55 9.13 14.60
CA GLY A 35 -7.70 8.25 14.80
C GLY A 35 -8.53 8.06 13.53
N ALA A 36 -9.50 7.16 13.60
CA ALA A 36 -10.43 6.94 12.49
C ALA A 36 -11.38 8.13 12.31
N GLY A 37 -11.56 8.54 11.05
CA GLY A 37 -12.62 9.46 10.67
C GLY A 37 -14.00 8.77 10.60
N PRO A 38 -15.09 9.55 10.49
CA PRO A 38 -16.43 8.99 10.34
C PRO A 38 -16.54 8.20 9.03
N ILE A 39 -17.15 7.00 9.11
CA ILE A 39 -17.41 6.14 7.97
C ILE A 39 -18.85 6.35 7.49
N PHE A 40 -19.02 6.60 6.19
CA PHE A 40 -20.33 6.69 5.58
C PHE A 40 -20.66 5.41 4.81
N PHE A 41 -21.79 4.79 5.15
CA PHE A 41 -22.27 3.62 4.42
C PHE A 41 -22.84 4.03 3.07
N PRO A 42 -22.56 3.26 2.00
CA PRO A 42 -23.20 3.51 0.71
C PRO A 42 -24.71 3.30 0.84
N PRO A 43 -25.55 4.07 0.11
CA PRO A 43 -26.99 3.91 0.15
C PRO A 43 -27.39 2.46 -0.18
N LEU A 44 -28.44 1.97 0.47
CA LEU A 44 -29.00 0.66 0.16
C LEU A 44 -29.49 0.68 -1.29
N THR A 45 -28.79 -0.04 -2.17
CA THR A 45 -29.25 -0.19 -3.55
C THR A 45 -30.40 -1.18 -3.58
N THR A 46 -31.53 -0.77 -4.13
CA THR A 46 -32.76 -1.58 -4.26
C THR A 46 -32.66 -2.68 -5.33
N ASN A 47 -31.44 -3.08 -5.71
CA ASN A 47 -31.25 -4.18 -6.64
C ASN A 47 -31.52 -5.50 -5.92
N ILE A 48 -32.76 -5.97 -6.04
CA ILE A 48 -33.34 -7.19 -5.43
C ILE A 48 -32.52 -8.47 -5.75
N ASN A 49 -31.63 -8.42 -6.75
CA ASN A 49 -30.77 -9.53 -7.15
C ASN A 49 -29.40 -9.56 -6.44
N ASN A 50 -29.10 -8.62 -5.53
CA ASN A 50 -27.81 -8.56 -4.84
C ASN A 50 -27.89 -9.23 -3.45
N GLN A 51 -27.81 -10.56 -3.44
CA GLN A 51 -27.72 -11.40 -2.21
C GLN A 51 -26.33 -11.30 -1.56
N GLN A 52 -25.98 -10.14 -1.01
CA GLN A 52 -24.71 -9.96 -0.30
C GLN A 52 -24.88 -10.40 1.15
N MET A 53 -24.17 -11.47 1.53
CA MET A 53 -24.20 -12.00 2.90
C MET A 53 -23.28 -11.24 3.86
N LEU A 54 -22.31 -10.47 3.32
CA LEU A 54 -21.31 -9.74 4.08
C LEU A 54 -20.95 -8.44 3.38
N GLN A 55 -21.04 -7.34 4.11
CA GLN A 55 -20.55 -6.02 3.69
C GLN A 55 -19.40 -5.62 4.61
N ILE A 56 -18.21 -5.41 4.05
CA ILE A 56 -17.05 -4.89 4.78
C ILE A 56 -16.85 -3.45 4.34
N VAL A 57 -16.77 -2.54 5.31
CA VAL A 57 -16.40 -1.14 5.08
C VAL A 57 -15.08 -0.89 5.80
N VAL A 58 -14.10 -0.38 5.06
CA VAL A 58 -12.74 -0.16 5.56
C VAL A 58 -12.45 1.34 5.49
N SER A 59 -12.16 1.95 6.64
CA SER A 59 -11.67 3.32 6.69
C SER A 59 -10.21 3.39 6.21
N ASP A 60 -9.84 4.53 5.64
CA ASP A 60 -8.46 4.93 5.38
C ASP A 60 -7.56 4.90 6.63
N TYR A 61 -8.11 4.91 7.84
CA TYR A 61 -7.41 4.68 9.10
C TYR A 61 -6.65 3.34 9.13
N VAL A 62 -7.25 2.27 8.62
CA VAL A 62 -6.67 0.92 8.64
C VAL A 62 -5.37 0.87 7.82
N PRO A 63 -5.34 1.25 6.52
CA PRO A 63 -4.08 1.30 5.78
C PRO A 63 -3.15 2.40 6.30
N ASN A 64 -3.63 3.54 6.79
CA ASN A 64 -2.74 4.58 7.32
C ASN A 64 -2.01 4.17 8.60
N SER A 65 -2.67 3.46 9.52
CA SER A 65 -2.01 2.87 10.70
C SER A 65 -0.94 1.86 10.27
N LEU A 66 -1.22 1.03 9.28
CA LEU A 66 -0.24 0.12 8.67
C LEU A 66 0.96 0.88 8.08
N MET A 67 0.72 1.93 7.28
CA MET A 67 1.79 2.72 6.67
C MET A 67 2.63 3.46 7.72
N PHE A 68 2.01 3.96 8.78
CA PHE A 68 2.71 4.59 9.89
C PHE A 68 3.66 3.61 10.59
N HIS A 69 3.17 2.45 11.00
CA HIS A 69 4.00 1.45 11.66
C HIS A 69 5.03 0.81 10.71
N GLY A 70 4.66 0.59 9.44
CA GLY A 70 5.57 0.10 8.39
C GLY A 70 6.75 1.04 8.16
N HIS A 71 6.50 2.35 8.10
CA HIS A 71 7.54 3.36 7.96
C HIS A 71 8.52 3.34 9.14
N ARG A 72 8.01 3.23 10.37
CA ARG A 72 8.85 3.17 11.57
C ARG A 72 9.80 1.97 11.60
N ILE A 73 9.39 0.85 11.00
CA ILE A 73 10.23 -0.35 10.87
C ILE A 73 11.00 -0.40 9.55
N LYS A 74 11.05 0.70 8.79
CA LYS A 74 11.74 0.81 7.49
C LYS A 74 11.24 -0.19 6.43
N LEU A 75 9.97 -0.60 6.52
CA LEU A 75 9.37 -1.53 5.57
C LEU A 75 9.40 -1.02 4.13
N PHE A 76 9.43 0.30 3.94
CA PHE A 76 9.44 0.96 2.63
C PHE A 76 10.83 1.33 2.13
N ASP A 77 11.88 1.07 2.92
CA ASP A 77 13.24 1.38 2.51
C ASP A 77 13.70 0.31 1.51
N THR A 78 14.07 0.74 0.31
CA THR A 78 14.46 -0.15 -0.80
C THR A 78 15.82 0.26 -1.33
N ARG A 79 16.71 -0.73 -1.45
CA ARG A 79 18.03 -0.56 -2.08
C ARG A 79 18.01 -1.27 -3.43
N ILE A 80 18.27 -0.51 -4.49
CA ILE A 80 18.47 -1.03 -5.84
C ILE A 80 19.96 -0.90 -6.14
N ASP A 81 20.62 -1.99 -6.48
CA ASP A 81 22.05 -2.00 -6.77
C ASP A 81 22.39 -2.99 -7.91
N TRP A 82 23.69 -3.14 -8.19
CA TRP A 82 24.18 -4.00 -9.26
C TRP A 82 23.87 -5.50 -9.05
N THR A 83 23.47 -5.91 -7.85
CA THR A 83 23.04 -7.30 -7.56
C THR A 83 21.56 -7.50 -7.76
N THR A 84 20.79 -6.42 -7.92
CA THR A 84 19.35 -6.47 -8.13
C THR A 84 19.05 -7.10 -9.49
N PRO A 85 18.23 -8.18 -9.56
CA PRO A 85 17.84 -8.79 -10.82
C PRO A 85 17.25 -7.76 -11.78
N GLN A 86 17.51 -7.90 -13.07
CA GLN A 86 17.11 -6.99 -14.15
C GLN A 86 17.76 -5.60 -14.16
N PHE A 87 18.15 -5.04 -13.01
CA PHE A 87 18.78 -3.72 -12.92
C PHE A 87 20.31 -3.78 -12.83
N GLY A 88 20.86 -4.95 -12.48
CA GLY A 88 22.28 -5.14 -12.23
C GLY A 88 23.21 -4.54 -13.29
N PRO A 89 23.04 -4.89 -14.58
CA PRO A 89 23.86 -4.38 -15.67
C PRO A 89 23.78 -2.86 -15.90
N VAL A 90 22.68 -2.22 -15.49
CA VAL A 90 22.43 -0.78 -15.66
C VAL A 90 23.03 0.04 -14.51
N MET A 91 23.16 -0.54 -13.33
CA MET A 91 23.63 0.12 -12.10
C MET A 91 25.16 0.28 -12.05
N ARG A 92 25.74 0.81 -13.14
CA ARG A 92 27.18 1.03 -13.33
C ARG A 92 27.47 2.38 -13.96
N THR A 93 28.59 3.00 -13.59
CA THR A 93 29.03 4.28 -14.17
C THR A 93 29.63 4.13 -15.57
N THR A 94 29.98 2.93 -15.99
CA THR A 94 30.49 2.63 -17.33
C THR A 94 29.84 1.36 -17.87
N CYS A 95 29.47 1.42 -19.14
CA CYS A 95 28.93 0.30 -19.89
C CYS A 95 30.09 -0.42 -20.58
N ASP A 96 30.16 -1.74 -20.45
CA ASP A 96 31.01 -2.56 -21.32
C ASP A 96 30.12 -3.43 -22.22
N LEU A 97 30.55 -3.67 -23.47
CA LEU A 97 29.83 -4.57 -24.37
C LEU A 97 29.76 -6.00 -23.80
N SER A 98 30.69 -6.35 -22.90
CA SER A 98 30.70 -7.63 -22.19
C SER A 98 29.55 -7.78 -21.17
N THR A 99 28.97 -6.68 -20.68
CA THR A 99 27.94 -6.70 -19.64
C THR A 99 26.51 -6.92 -20.13
N GLY A 100 26.30 -7.00 -21.45
CA GLY A 100 24.99 -7.30 -22.04
C GLY A 100 23.92 -6.20 -21.88
N SER A 101 24.28 -5.03 -21.33
CA SER A 101 23.40 -3.85 -21.27
C SER A 101 23.77 -2.86 -22.35
N LEU A 102 22.75 -2.36 -23.07
CA LEU A 102 22.88 -1.28 -24.05
C LEU A 102 23.01 0.10 -23.38
N PHE A 103 22.66 0.20 -22.09
CA PHE A 103 22.67 1.46 -21.34
C PHE A 103 23.08 1.26 -19.89
N CYS A 104 23.68 2.29 -19.28
CA CYS A 104 24.09 2.31 -17.88
C CYS A 104 23.92 3.73 -17.33
N ILE A 105 23.98 3.86 -16.01
CA ILE A 105 23.67 5.13 -15.34
C ILE A 105 24.66 6.24 -15.67
N GLY A 106 25.90 5.90 -16.06
CA GLY A 106 26.90 6.87 -16.47
C GLY A 106 26.59 7.54 -17.81
N ASP A 107 25.79 6.92 -18.67
CA ASP A 107 25.32 7.56 -19.90
C ASP A 107 24.19 8.56 -19.62
N LEU A 108 23.40 8.32 -18.58
CA LEU A 108 22.40 9.28 -18.08
C LEU A 108 23.05 10.44 -17.31
N PHE A 109 24.12 10.15 -16.55
CA PHE A 109 24.86 11.13 -15.76
C PHE A 109 26.35 11.09 -16.15
N PRO A 110 26.76 11.79 -17.23
CA PRO A 110 28.14 11.76 -17.74
C PRO A 110 29.20 12.14 -16.70
N ALA A 111 28.86 13.05 -15.78
CA ALA A 111 29.75 13.43 -14.68
C ALA A 111 30.18 12.22 -13.81
N LEU A 112 29.30 11.23 -13.60
CA LEU A 112 29.64 10.02 -12.85
C LEU A 112 30.60 9.12 -13.62
N ARG A 113 30.44 9.05 -14.95
CA ARG A 113 31.33 8.30 -15.83
C ARG A 113 32.74 8.89 -15.84
N GLU A 114 32.85 10.22 -15.89
CA GLU A 114 34.13 10.92 -15.94
C GLU A 114 34.85 10.95 -14.58
N MET A 115 34.12 11.23 -13.49
CA MET A 115 34.73 11.38 -12.17
C MET A 115 34.94 10.04 -11.45
N LEU A 116 34.09 9.03 -11.72
CA LEU A 116 34.07 7.75 -11.02
C LEU A 116 33.91 6.58 -12.02
N PRO A 117 34.89 6.35 -12.91
CA PRO A 117 34.81 5.27 -13.90
C PRO A 117 34.85 3.88 -13.24
N ASP A 118 34.21 2.90 -13.90
CA ASP A 118 34.17 1.48 -13.49
C ASP A 118 33.69 1.25 -12.05
N ARG A 119 32.62 1.96 -11.67
CA ARG A 119 31.99 1.83 -10.35
C ARG A 119 30.59 1.28 -10.47
N ASN A 120 30.23 0.40 -9.55
CA ASN A 120 28.85 0.01 -9.35
C ASN A 120 28.15 1.06 -8.48
N LEU A 121 26.91 1.37 -8.81
CA LEU A 121 26.08 2.28 -8.03
C LEU A 121 25.01 1.52 -7.25
N ALA A 122 24.51 2.18 -6.21
CA ALA A 122 23.34 1.76 -5.49
C ALA A 122 22.44 2.98 -5.27
N PHE A 123 21.16 2.85 -5.59
CA PHE A 123 20.14 3.80 -5.21
C PHE A 123 19.44 3.31 -3.96
N VAL A 124 19.33 4.20 -2.99
CA VAL A 124 18.69 3.92 -1.71
C VAL A 124 17.47 4.83 -1.62
N PHE A 125 16.30 4.22 -1.72
CA PHE A 125 15.02 4.89 -1.58
C PHE A 125 14.55 4.70 -0.15
N THR A 126 14.40 5.79 0.57
CA THR A 126 13.91 5.79 1.95
C THR A 126 12.74 6.73 2.07
N THR A 127 11.75 6.31 2.84
CA THR A 127 10.60 7.18 3.14
C THR A 127 11.02 8.25 4.14
N LEU A 128 10.78 9.53 3.85
CA LEU A 128 11.06 10.64 4.79
C LEU A 128 9.96 10.76 5.86
N ARG A 129 8.75 10.34 5.50
CA ARG A 129 7.55 10.30 6.35
C ARG A 129 6.74 9.07 5.96
N ALA A 130 5.83 8.65 6.84
CA ALA A 130 4.91 7.57 6.54
C ALA A 130 4.07 7.89 5.29
N PRO A 131 3.94 6.95 4.33
CA PRO A 131 3.01 7.08 3.22
C PRO A 131 1.58 7.29 3.73
N ALA A 132 0.79 8.08 3.00
CA ALA A 132 -0.61 8.32 3.32
C ALA A 132 -1.50 7.76 2.20
N VAL A 133 -2.53 7.02 2.61
CA VAL A 133 -3.61 6.52 1.76
C VAL A 133 -4.83 7.37 2.01
N ILE A 134 -5.40 7.94 0.95
CA ILE A 134 -6.63 8.71 1.01
C ILE A 134 -7.65 8.02 0.14
N VAL A 135 -8.78 7.62 0.74
CA VAL A 135 -9.88 7.00 0.02
C VAL A 135 -10.85 8.10 -0.38
N GLN A 136 -11.00 8.33 -1.68
CA GLN A 136 -11.97 9.28 -2.23
C GLN A 136 -12.85 8.57 -3.25
N SER A 137 -14.10 9.05 -3.39
CA SER A 137 -14.94 8.66 -4.51
C SER A 137 -14.37 9.26 -5.79
N GLU A 138 -14.17 8.46 -6.82
CA GLU A 138 -13.85 8.98 -8.15
C GLU A 138 -15.06 9.75 -8.69
N GLU A 139 -15.04 11.08 -8.58
CA GLU A 139 -15.81 11.91 -9.50
C GLU A 139 -15.25 11.68 -10.92
N LYS A 140 -15.96 10.81 -11.67
CA LYS A 140 -15.79 10.44 -13.10
C LYS A 140 -14.79 9.30 -13.38
N GLY A 141 -15.15 8.04 -13.09
CA GLY A 141 -14.25 6.93 -13.47
C GLY A 141 -14.69 5.45 -13.45
N ARG A 142 -15.86 5.05 -12.91
CA ARG A 142 -16.44 3.67 -13.01
C ARG A 142 -15.46 2.47 -12.82
N HIS A 143 -15.13 2.11 -11.58
CA HIS A 143 -15.51 0.81 -10.97
C HIS A 143 -15.00 0.70 -9.52
N PHE A 144 -15.89 0.82 -8.55
CA PHE A 144 -15.64 0.34 -7.20
C PHE A 144 -15.81 -1.19 -7.19
N ARG A 145 -14.72 -1.95 -6.99
CA ARG A 145 -14.84 -3.38 -6.67
C ARG A 145 -15.00 -3.51 -5.15
N GLN A 146 -16.26 -3.63 -4.73
CA GLN A 146 -16.59 -4.28 -3.47
C GLN A 146 -15.99 -5.70 -3.50
N PHE A 147 -15.22 -6.07 -2.48
CA PHE A 147 -14.81 -7.46 -2.30
C PHE A 147 -16.04 -8.24 -1.83
N VAL A 148 -16.78 -8.77 -2.81
CA VAL A 148 -17.93 -9.67 -2.59
C VAL A 148 -17.43 -11.10 -2.70
N THR A 149 -17.31 -11.80 -1.59
CA THR A 149 -17.14 -13.26 -1.60
C THR A 149 -18.46 -13.90 -2.01
N ARG A 150 -18.59 -14.25 -3.30
CA ARG A 150 -19.68 -15.14 -3.74
C ARG A 150 -19.39 -16.56 -3.24
N ARG A 151 -20.28 -17.12 -2.41
CA ARG A 151 -20.41 -18.58 -2.32
C ARG A 151 -21.25 -19.04 -3.50
N ASN A 152 -20.71 -19.94 -4.31
CA ASN A 152 -21.53 -20.82 -5.12
C ASN A 152 -22.14 -21.85 -4.16
N ALA A 153 -23.46 -21.87 -4.04
CA ALA A 153 -24.17 -22.99 -3.45
C ALA A 153 -24.29 -24.09 -4.52
N HIS A 154 -23.97 -25.33 -4.14
CA HIS A 154 -24.17 -26.54 -4.94
C HIS A 154 -25.66 -26.86 -5.11
#